data_AF-A0A8T2MPP4-F1
#
_entry.id   AF-A0A8T2MPP4-F1
#
_cell.length_a   1.000
_cell.length_b   1.000
_cell.length_c   1.000
_cell.angle_alpha   90.00
_cell.angle_beta   90.00
_cell.angle_gamma   90.00
#
_symmetry.space_group_name_H-M   'P 1'
#
loop_
_entity.id
_entity.type
_entity.pdbx_description
1 polymer ?
#
loop_
_entity_poly.entity_id
_entity_poly.type
_entity_poly.pdbx_seq_one_letter_code
_entity_poly.pdbx_strand_id
1 'polypeptide(L)'
;MHLLGASVVGFILLPLAFSCEISKNKVKISQEYEHIILKQLQRINLTVEEELIQRNKHCKRNTTFHNIENPEYFIHNASCNRMPTGLETNLEEDLKFLVESIIGSLGCQCPTRQGKQRANGKQPGLRRKLCKLKHTLAGIQKAYEQYNST
;
A
#
# COMPACT_ATOMS: atom_id res chain seq x y z
N MET A 1 -25.86 -8.04 -54.83
CA MET A 1 -24.54 -7.37 -54.96
C MET A 1 -24.19 -6.74 -53.62
N HIS A 2 -22.93 -6.89 -53.21
CA HIS A 2 -22.33 -6.42 -51.95
C HIS A 2 -22.60 -4.92 -51.67
N LEU A 3 -22.65 -4.53 -50.39
CA LEU A 3 -21.59 -3.71 -49.77
C LEU A 3 -21.86 -3.49 -48.26
N LEU A 4 -20.92 -4.00 -47.44
CA LEU A 4 -20.29 -3.40 -46.25
C LEU A 4 -21.22 -2.76 -45.19
N GLY A 5 -21.36 -3.27 -43.96
CA GLY A 5 -20.26 -3.71 -43.10
C GLY A 5 -19.77 -2.53 -42.24
N ALA A 6 -20.57 -2.09 -41.26
CA ALA A 6 -20.09 -1.23 -40.17
C ALA A 6 -19.86 -2.11 -38.94
N SER A 7 -18.71 -2.80 -38.94
CA SER A 7 -18.20 -3.45 -37.74
C SER A 7 -17.83 -2.34 -36.76
N VAL A 8 -18.61 -2.20 -35.69
CA VAL A 8 -18.22 -1.37 -34.55
C VAL A 8 -17.03 -2.09 -33.93
N VAL A 9 -15.84 -1.60 -34.26
CA VAL A 9 -14.59 -1.97 -33.61
C VAL A 9 -14.77 -1.68 -32.13
N GLY A 10 -15.09 -2.72 -31.37
CA GLY A 10 -14.96 -2.69 -29.92
C GLY A 10 -13.50 -2.46 -29.63
N PHE A 11 -13.13 -1.22 -29.31
CA PHE A 11 -11.89 -0.93 -28.61
C PHE A 11 -11.96 -1.70 -27.29
N ILE A 12 -11.44 -2.92 -27.30
CA ILE A 12 -10.99 -3.60 -26.09
C ILE A 12 -9.86 -2.71 -25.57
N LEU A 13 -10.23 -1.73 -24.75
CA LEU A 13 -9.30 -1.13 -23.79
C LEU A 13 -8.89 -2.27 -22.89
N LEU A 14 -7.85 -3.00 -23.29
CA LEU A 14 -7.15 -3.91 -22.42
C LEU A 14 -6.84 -3.11 -21.16
N PRO A 15 -7.29 -3.57 -19.97
CA PRO A 15 -6.74 -3.01 -18.76
C PRO A 15 -5.25 -3.34 -18.84
N LEU A 16 -4.44 -2.33 -19.15
CA LEU A 16 -3.01 -2.38 -18.95
C LEU A 16 -2.88 -2.79 -17.48
N ALA A 17 -2.58 -4.07 -17.25
CA ALA A 17 -2.12 -4.53 -15.97
C ALA A 17 -0.79 -3.81 -15.79
N PHE A 18 -0.85 -2.61 -15.18
CA PHE A 18 0.32 -1.86 -14.78
C PHE A 18 1.00 -2.68 -13.69
N SER A 19 1.75 -3.70 -14.12
CA SER A 19 2.81 -4.29 -13.33
C SER A 19 3.73 -3.12 -12.98
N CYS A 20 3.91 -2.86 -11.69
CA CYS A 20 4.83 -1.84 -11.21
C CYS A 20 6.24 -2.24 -11.65
N GLU A 21 6.66 -1.75 -12.81
CA GLU A 21 8.04 -1.79 -13.26
C GLU A 21 8.74 -0.61 -12.57
N ILE A 22 9.59 -0.91 -11.59
CA ILE A 22 10.30 0.14 -10.84
C ILE A 22 11.06 0.99 -11.84
N SER A 23 10.70 2.27 -11.95
CA SER A 23 11.32 3.17 -12.90
C SER A 23 12.46 4.00 -12.29
N LYS A 24 12.56 4.05 -10.96
CA LYS A 24 13.67 4.72 -10.27
C LYS A 24 14.81 3.75 -9.96
N ASN A 25 16.03 4.26 -9.98
CA ASN A 25 17.19 3.48 -9.57
C ASN A 25 17.19 3.23 -8.04
N LYS A 26 17.86 2.16 -7.64
CA LYS A 26 17.94 1.73 -6.24
C LYS A 26 18.43 2.81 -5.29
N VAL A 27 19.51 3.52 -5.65
CA VAL A 27 20.11 4.58 -4.82
C VAL A 27 19.07 5.65 -4.47
N LYS A 28 18.30 6.12 -5.45
CA LYS A 28 17.27 7.13 -5.25
C LYS A 28 16.13 6.62 -4.37
N ILE A 29 15.72 5.37 -4.56
CA ILE A 29 14.70 4.72 -3.71
C ILE A 29 15.17 4.63 -2.26
N SER A 30 16.42 4.21 -2.03
CA SER A 30 17.02 4.12 -0.70
C SER A 30 17.11 5.49 -0.01
N GLN A 31 17.53 6.53 -0.74
CA GLN A 31 17.59 7.90 -0.20
C GLN A 31 16.21 8.46 0.16
N GLU A 32 15.22 8.29 -0.72
CA GLU A 32 13.84 8.72 -0.45
C GLU A 32 13.23 7.95 0.72
N TYR A 33 13.60 6.67 0.89
CA TYR A 33 13.25 5.90 2.07
C TYR A 33 13.80 6.51 3.36
N GLU A 34 15.12 6.70 3.44
CA GLU A 34 15.78 7.18 4.66
C GLU A 34 15.36 8.60 5.06
N HIS A 35 15.16 9.49 4.08
CA HIS A 35 14.92 10.90 4.35
C HIS A 35 13.45 11.28 4.49
N ILE A 36 12.53 10.54 3.85
CA ILE A 36 11.11 10.89 3.74
C ILE A 36 10.23 9.77 4.31
N ILE A 37 10.27 8.58 3.71
CA ILE A 37 9.29 7.51 3.98
C ILE A 37 9.47 6.95 5.39
N LEU A 38 10.71 6.74 5.85
CA LEU A 38 10.99 6.23 7.18
C LEU A 38 10.42 7.14 8.28
N LYS A 39 10.55 8.46 8.12
CA LYS A 39 10.00 9.43 9.08
C LYS A 39 8.47 9.40 9.11
N GLN A 40 7.84 9.27 7.94
CA GLN A 40 6.38 9.13 7.85
C GLN A 40 5.91 7.82 8.48
N LEU A 41 6.59 6.69 8.22
CA LEU A 41 6.31 5.39 8.84
C LEU A 41 6.41 5.47 10.37
N GLN A 42 7.47 6.08 10.90
CA GLN A 42 7.66 6.26 12.34
C GLN A 42 6.54 7.10 12.97
N ARG A 43 6.22 8.25 12.36
CA ARG A 43 5.14 9.13 12.85
C ARG A 43 3.79 8.41 12.89
N ILE A 44 3.42 7.75 11.80
CA ILE A 44 2.14 7.02 11.71
C ILE A 44 2.11 5.86 12.69
N ASN A 45 3.21 5.11 12.84
CA ASN A 45 3.29 4.02 13.83
C ASN A 45 3.07 4.53 15.25
N LEU A 46 3.65 5.67 15.64
CA LEU A 46 3.44 6.28 16.95
C LEU A 46 1.96 6.63 17.16
N THR A 47 1.33 7.31 16.19
CA THR A 47 -0.11 7.64 16.26
C THR A 47 -0.97 6.39 16.42
N VAL A 48 -0.68 5.32 15.67
CA VAL A 48 -1.41 4.05 15.78
C VAL A 48 -1.21 3.39 17.15
N GLU A 49 0.01 3.46 17.71
CA GLU A 49 0.30 2.92 19.04
C GLU A 49 -0.43 3.71 20.14
N GLU A 50 -0.41 5.04 20.07
CA GLU A 50 -1.15 5.91 20.98
C GLU A 50 -2.65 5.62 20.95
N GLU A 51 -3.25 5.50 19.77
CA GLU A 51 -4.67 5.15 19.63
C GLU A 51 -5.00 3.77 20.23
N LEU A 52 -4.10 2.79 20.05
CA LEU A 52 -4.27 1.46 20.62
C LEU A 52 -4.19 1.48 22.15
N ILE A 53 -3.23 2.23 22.71
CA ILE A 53 -3.02 2.38 24.16
C ILE A 53 -4.20 3.12 24.80
N GLN A 54 -4.60 4.28 24.26
CA GLN A 54 -5.73 5.07 24.77
C GLN A 54 -7.03 4.26 24.85
N ARG A 55 -7.19 3.29 23.94
CA ARG A 55 -8.37 2.43 23.87
C ARG A 55 -8.21 1.11 24.65
N ASN A 56 -7.14 0.96 25.44
CA ASN A 56 -6.75 -0.25 26.17
C ASN A 56 -6.77 -1.52 25.30
N LYS A 57 -6.24 -1.41 24.07
CA LYS A 57 -6.27 -2.46 23.06
C LYS A 57 -4.85 -2.85 22.67
N HIS A 58 -4.61 -4.15 22.62
CA HIS A 58 -3.34 -4.71 22.15
C HIS A 58 -3.55 -5.53 20.88
N CYS A 59 -2.56 -5.54 20.00
CA CYS A 59 -2.54 -6.45 18.86
C CYS A 59 -2.00 -7.81 19.31
N LYS A 60 -2.81 -8.86 19.17
CA LYS A 60 -2.46 -10.21 19.67
C LYS A 60 -1.37 -10.92 18.87
N ARG A 61 -0.92 -10.38 17.73
CA ARG A 61 0.05 -11.04 16.85
C ARG A 61 1.38 -10.31 16.90
N ASN A 62 2.43 -11.00 17.32
CA ASN A 62 3.77 -10.67 16.89
C ASN A 62 3.89 -11.21 15.46
N THR A 63 4.03 -10.31 14.49
CA THR A 63 4.22 -10.72 13.10
C THR A 63 5.71 -10.84 12.86
N THR A 64 6.19 -12.06 12.66
CA THR A 64 7.55 -12.30 12.19
C THR A 64 7.55 -12.16 10.67
N PHE A 65 8.33 -11.23 10.16
CA PHE A 65 8.57 -11.10 8.72
C PHE A 65 9.79 -11.96 8.36
N HIS A 66 9.56 -12.99 7.56
CA HIS A 66 10.63 -13.78 6.95
C HIS A 66 11.19 -13.05 5.72
N ASN A 67 12.28 -13.55 5.13
CA ASN A 67 12.88 -13.01 3.90
C ASN A 67 11.80 -12.76 2.84
N ILE A 68 11.70 -11.50 2.41
CA ILE A 68 10.72 -11.05 1.42
C ILE A 68 11.38 -11.23 0.05
N GLU A 69 10.98 -12.26 -0.70
CA GLU A 69 11.62 -12.62 -1.99
C GLU A 69 11.67 -11.47 -3.00
N ASN A 70 10.63 -10.62 -3.02
CA ASN A 70 10.57 -9.44 -3.87
C ASN A 70 10.13 -8.23 -3.03
N PRO A 71 11.08 -7.50 -2.40
CA PRO A 71 10.78 -6.40 -1.51
C PRO A 71 9.98 -5.27 -2.16
N GLU A 72 10.34 -4.89 -3.39
CA GLU A 72 9.68 -3.82 -4.13
C GLU A 72 8.21 -4.10 -4.44
N TYR A 73 7.90 -5.32 -4.86
CA TYR A 73 6.53 -5.76 -5.13
C TYR A 73 5.74 -5.84 -3.84
N PHE A 74 6.38 -6.29 -2.75
CA PHE A 74 5.74 -6.28 -1.44
C PHE A 74 5.39 -4.86 -1.01
N ILE A 75 6.33 -3.91 -1.13
CA ILE A 75 6.12 -2.49 -0.78
C ILE A 75 4.95 -1.93 -1.58
N HIS A 76 4.96 -2.09 -2.91
CA HIS A 76 3.89 -1.61 -3.78
C HIS A 76 2.52 -2.21 -3.41
N ASN A 77 2.45 -3.53 -3.28
CA ASN A 77 1.21 -4.22 -2.98
C ASN A 77 0.69 -3.89 -1.57
N ALA A 78 1.58 -3.74 -0.58
CA ALA A 78 1.21 -3.35 0.77
C ALA A 78 0.58 -1.95 0.79
N SER A 79 1.21 -0.99 0.12
CA SER A 79 0.76 0.40 0.02
C SER A 79 -0.56 0.54 -0.74
N CYS A 80 -0.72 -0.13 -1.89
CA CYS A 80 -1.92 0.02 -2.71
C CYS A 80 -3.11 -0.83 -2.24
N ASN A 81 -2.86 -2.05 -1.75
CA ASN A 81 -3.91 -3.06 -1.57
C ASN A 81 -4.14 -3.47 -0.12
N ARG A 82 -3.17 -3.27 0.78
CA ARG A 82 -3.25 -3.77 2.16
C ARG A 82 -3.59 -2.69 3.19
N MET A 83 -3.39 -1.41 2.86
CA MET A 83 -3.80 -0.31 3.73
C MET A 83 -5.31 -0.34 4.05
N PRO A 84 -5.71 -0.26 5.33
CA PRO A 84 -7.11 -0.15 5.72
C PRO A 84 -7.68 1.24 5.40
N THR A 85 -9.00 1.32 5.27
CA THR A 85 -9.75 2.56 5.00
C THR A 85 -10.78 2.83 6.09
N GLY A 86 -11.27 4.07 6.19
CA GLY A 86 -12.23 4.48 7.22
C GLY A 86 -11.60 4.44 8.61
N LEU A 87 -10.46 5.10 8.72
CA LEU A 87 -9.78 5.39 9.99
C LEU A 87 -10.23 6.80 10.46
N GLU A 88 -9.65 7.29 11.55
CA GLU A 88 -9.80 8.70 11.90
C GLU A 88 -9.20 9.57 10.79
N THR A 89 -9.79 10.74 10.53
CA THR A 89 -9.48 11.57 9.35
C THR A 89 -8.01 11.93 9.22
N ASN A 90 -7.36 12.30 10.33
CA ASN A 90 -5.97 12.71 10.34
C ASN A 90 -5.03 11.54 10.01
N LEU A 91 -5.33 10.36 10.55
CA LEU A 91 -4.57 9.15 10.26
C LEU A 91 -4.76 8.69 8.81
N GLU A 92 -5.98 8.83 8.27
CA GLU A 92 -6.27 8.50 6.88
C GLU A 92 -5.54 9.44 5.89
N GLU A 93 -5.43 10.73 6.23
CA GLU A 93 -4.65 11.70 5.46
C GLU A 93 -3.14 11.42 5.52
N ASP A 94 -2.59 11.17 6.71
CA ASP A 94 -1.17 10.80 6.85
C ASP A 94 -0.83 9.52 6.07
N LEU A 95 -1.74 8.55 6.03
CA LEU A 95 -1.58 7.33 5.23
C LEU A 95 -1.62 7.60 3.73
N LYS A 96 -2.48 8.53 3.29
CA LYS A 96 -2.52 8.93 1.87
C LYS A 96 -1.18 9.52 1.45
N PHE A 97 -0.62 10.44 2.25
CA PHE A 97 0.71 11.01 1.98
C PHE A 97 1.83 9.97 2.01
N LEU A 98 1.77 9.00 2.91
CA LEU A 98 2.70 7.88 2.94
C LEU A 98 2.64 7.06 1.66
N VAL A 99 1.43 6.68 1.24
CA VAL A 99 1.23 5.89 0.02
C VAL A 99 1.73 6.66 -1.20
N GLU A 100 1.43 7.96 -1.31
CA GLU A 100 1.93 8.81 -2.40
C GLU A 100 3.45 8.90 -2.41
N SER A 101 4.09 9.05 -1.24
CA SER A 101 5.55 9.07 -1.11
C SER A 101 6.18 7.75 -1.53
N ILE A 102 5.63 6.61 -1.10
CA ILE A 102 6.11 5.27 -1.46
C ILE A 102 5.98 5.02 -2.96
N ILE A 103 4.81 5.28 -3.51
CA ILE A 103 4.50 5.00 -4.92
C ILE A 103 5.27 5.93 -5.84
N GLY A 104 5.38 7.21 -5.46
CA GLY A 104 6.26 8.16 -6.10
C GLY A 104 7.72 7.74 -6.01
N SER A 105 8.14 7.09 -4.93
CA SER A 105 9.51 6.58 -4.78
C SER A 105 9.82 5.39 -5.67
N LEU A 106 8.92 4.41 -5.73
CA LEU A 106 9.05 3.28 -6.66
C LEU A 106 8.88 3.72 -8.13
N GLY A 107 8.35 4.92 -8.37
CA GLY A 107 8.02 5.40 -9.71
C GLY A 107 6.90 4.57 -10.35
N CYS A 108 5.94 4.16 -9.53
CA CYS A 108 4.82 3.32 -9.92
C CYS A 108 3.49 4.07 -9.79
N GLN A 109 2.39 3.39 -10.12
CA GLN A 109 1.04 3.85 -9.83
C GLN A 109 0.28 2.76 -9.08
N CYS A 110 -0.64 3.15 -8.20
CA CYS A 110 -1.58 2.19 -7.65
C CYS A 110 -2.66 1.88 -8.68
N PRO A 111 -3.02 0.60 -8.87
CA PRO A 111 -4.12 0.25 -9.75
C PRO A 111 -5.40 0.94 -9.24
N THR A 112 -6.12 1.61 -10.15
CA THR A 112 -7.43 2.16 -9.84
C THR A 112 -8.30 1.00 -9.37
N ARG A 113 -8.76 1.04 -8.12
CA ARG A 113 -9.67 0.02 -7.60
C ARG A 113 -10.97 0.11 -8.39
N GLN A 114 -11.09 -0.66 -9.47
CA GLN A 114 -12.40 -1.00 -10.02
C GLN A 114 -13.18 -1.60 -8.86
N GLY A 115 -14.32 -0.99 -8.53
CA GLY A 115 -15.12 -1.30 -7.37
C GLY A 115 -15.57 -2.76 -7.38
N LYS A 116 -14.71 -3.69 -6.94
CA LYS A 116 -15.14 -4.99 -6.47
C LYS A 116 -15.90 -4.69 -5.18
N GLN A 117 -17.21 -4.51 -5.31
CA GLN A 117 -18.16 -4.64 -4.22
C GLN A 117 -17.84 -5.97 -3.53
N ARG A 118 -17.04 -5.93 -2.47
CA ARG A 118 -16.82 -7.08 -1.61
C ARG A 118 -17.99 -7.11 -0.63
N ALA A 119 -18.97 -7.94 -1.01
CA ALA A 119 -19.95 -8.66 -0.22
C ALA A 119 -20.03 -8.30 1.28
N ASN A 120 -21.23 -7.89 1.73
CA ASN A 120 -21.96 -8.23 2.97
C ASN A 120 -21.20 -8.76 4.22
N GLY A 121 -19.96 -8.35 4.43
CA GLY A 121 -19.17 -8.66 5.63
C GLY A 121 -19.25 -7.51 6.62
N LYS A 122 -19.49 -7.82 7.90
CA LYS A 122 -19.38 -6.83 8.99
C LYS A 122 -18.07 -6.05 8.82
N GLN A 123 -18.18 -4.72 8.76
CA GLN A 123 -16.99 -3.88 8.70
C GLN A 123 -16.07 -4.23 9.88
N PRO A 124 -14.77 -4.42 9.64
CA PRO A 124 -13.84 -4.72 10.72
C PRO A 124 -13.83 -3.54 11.69
N GLY A 125 -14.04 -3.83 12.98
CA GLY A 125 -14.00 -2.79 14.02
C GLY A 125 -12.63 -2.10 14.06
N LEU A 126 -12.61 -0.86 14.55
CA LEU A 126 -11.43 0.02 14.54
C LEU A 126 -10.14 -0.65 15.05
N ARG A 127 -10.21 -1.43 16.14
CA ARG A 127 -9.07 -2.21 16.67
C ARG A 127 -8.39 -3.06 15.58
N ARG A 128 -9.20 -3.76 14.79
CA ARG A 128 -8.72 -4.66 13.76
C ARG A 128 -8.10 -3.87 12.60
N LYS A 129 -8.64 -2.69 12.29
CA LYS A 129 -8.06 -1.77 11.30
C LYS A 129 -6.69 -1.26 11.76
N LEU A 130 -6.60 -0.75 12.99
CA LEU A 130 -5.34 -0.25 13.58
C LEU A 130 -4.27 -1.35 13.68
N CYS A 131 -4.62 -2.55 14.15
CA CYS A 131 -3.67 -3.65 14.17
C CYS A 131 -3.23 -4.09 12.76
N LYS A 132 -4.16 -4.14 11.79
CA LYS A 132 -3.82 -4.42 10.40
C LYS A 132 -2.86 -3.36 9.86
N LEU A 133 -3.11 -2.09 10.17
CA LEU A 133 -2.25 -0.98 9.77
C LEU A 133 -0.85 -1.14 10.36
N LYS A 134 -0.74 -1.29 11.69
CA LYS A 134 0.55 -1.51 12.38
C LYS A 134 1.36 -2.63 11.74
N HIS A 135 0.73 -3.78 11.44
CA HIS A 135 1.40 -4.88 10.76
C HIS A 135 1.79 -4.55 9.32
N THR A 136 0.97 -3.80 8.59
CA THR A 136 1.28 -3.40 7.21
C THR A 136 2.49 -2.45 7.18
N LEU A 137 2.53 -1.46 8.08
CA LEU A 137 3.63 -0.51 8.20
C LEU A 137 4.95 -1.19 8.57
N ALA A 138 4.92 -2.10 9.55
CA ALA A 138 6.10 -2.89 9.93
C ALA A 138 6.61 -3.76 8.77
N GLY A 139 5.71 -4.34 7.98
CA GLY A 139 6.10 -5.10 6.80
C GLY A 139 6.75 -4.25 5.72
N ILE A 140 6.20 -3.05 5.46
CA ILE A 140 6.77 -2.08 4.50
C ILE A 140 8.17 -1.67 4.94
N GLN A 141 8.34 -1.31 6.21
CA GLN A 141 9.64 -0.94 6.76
C GLN A 141 10.66 -2.08 6.56
N LYS A 142 10.29 -3.31 6.94
CA LYS A 142 11.17 -4.47 6.78
C LYS A 142 11.55 -4.73 5.33
N ALA A 143 10.60 -4.55 4.41
CA ALA A 143 10.86 -4.70 2.98
C ALA A 143 11.87 -3.66 2.48
N TYR A 144 11.75 -2.40 2.87
CA TYR A 144 12.75 -1.38 2.52
C TYR A 144 14.13 -1.70 3.10
N GLU A 145 14.21 -2.13 4.37
CA GLU A 145 15.48 -2.54 5.00
C GLU A 145 16.14 -3.68 4.21
N GLN A 146 15.36 -4.68 3.78
CA GLN A 146 15.89 -5.79 2.98
C GLN A 146 16.29 -5.35 1.57
N TYR A 147 15.48 -4.51 0.93
CA TYR A 147 15.77 -3.93 -0.40
C TYR A 147 17.11 -3.16 -0.40
N ASN A 148 17.34 -2.36 0.64
CA ASN A 148 18.57 -1.58 0.81
C ASN A 148 19.79 -2.44 1.18
N SER A 149 19.58 -3.61 1.77
CA SER A 149 20.66 -4.53 2.20
C SER A 149 21.10 -5.54 1.13
N THR A 150 20.30 -5.72 0.08
CA THR A 150 20.66 -6.53 -1.10
C THR A 150 21.62 -5.75 -2.00
#